data_AF-A0A3N5XQS1-F1
#
_entry.id   AF-A0A3N5XQS1-F1
#
_cell.length_a   1.000
_cell.length_b   1.000
_cell.length_c   1.000
_cell.angle_alpha   90.00
_cell.angle_beta   90.00
_cell.angle_gamma   90.00
#
_symmetry.space_group_name_H-M   'P 1'
#
loop_
_entity.id
_entity.type
_entity.pdbx_description
1 polymer ?
#
loop_
_entity_poly.entity_id
_entity_poly.type
_entity_poly.pdbx_seq_one_letter_code
_entity_poly.pdbx_strand_id
1 'polypeptide(L)'
;MTARPHARPVLGGHGLRPILLLAALFVAAHLPLLAPSLEDIDSVNFALGVRDFDPVRHRPHPPGYPIFIGLAKTARVVLDEPRALAIWGALFGGLAAIPLYAFFRASAASRANRAAASSTTGP
;
A
#
# COMPACT_ATOMS: atom_id res chain seq x y z
N MET A 1 -34.71 13.58 -22.68
CA MET A 1 -33.80 14.39 -21.83
C MET A 1 -33.44 13.54 -20.62
N THR A 2 -32.46 12.64 -20.78
CA THR A 2 -32.10 11.64 -19.77
C THR A 2 -31.19 12.28 -18.72
N ALA A 3 -31.63 12.28 -17.46
CA ALA A 3 -30.85 12.78 -16.33
C ALA A 3 -29.54 11.99 -16.24
N ARG A 4 -28.39 12.67 -16.29
CA ARG A 4 -27.09 12.06 -16.00
C ARG A 4 -27.15 11.53 -14.55
N PRO A 5 -26.92 10.24 -14.29
CA PRO A 5 -26.83 9.77 -12.92
C PRO A 5 -25.63 10.45 -12.27
N HIS A 6 -25.88 11.23 -11.20
CA HIS A 6 -24.83 11.81 -10.39
C HIS A 6 -23.99 10.67 -9.80
N ALA A 7 -22.76 10.51 -10.28
CA ALA A 7 -21.83 9.52 -9.77
C ALA A 7 -21.59 9.81 -8.28
N ARG A 8 -22.07 8.92 -7.40
CA ARG A 8 -21.81 9.03 -5.97
C ARG A 8 -20.30 8.96 -5.73
N PRO A 9 -19.74 9.80 -4.84
CA PRO A 9 -18.31 9.77 -4.55
C PRO A 9 -17.88 8.37 -4.07
N VAL A 10 -16.79 7.87 -4.65
CA VAL A 10 -16.22 6.54 -4.36
C VAL A 10 -15.77 6.45 -2.90
N LEU A 11 -15.17 7.52 -2.38
CA LEU A 11 -14.86 7.70 -0.97
C LEU A 11 -16.01 8.46 -0.27
N GLY A 12 -17.00 7.73 0.20
CA GLY A 12 -18.05 8.27 1.08
C GLY A 12 -17.66 8.17 2.56
N GLY A 13 -18.05 9.15 3.36
CA GLY A 13 -17.62 9.27 4.77
C GLY A 13 -17.96 8.08 5.67
N HIS A 14 -19.09 7.39 5.44
CA HIS A 14 -19.50 6.25 6.27
C HIS A 14 -18.65 4.99 6.06
N GLY A 15 -18.14 4.78 4.86
CA GLY A 15 -17.34 3.59 4.54
C GLY A 15 -15.84 3.81 4.65
N LEU A 16 -15.37 5.06 4.68
CA LEU A 16 -13.95 5.38 4.86
C LEU A 16 -13.48 5.17 6.30
N ARG A 17 -14.31 5.52 7.29
CA ARG A 17 -13.99 5.36 8.72
C ARG A 17 -13.54 3.94 9.11
N PRO A 18 -14.30 2.87 8.81
CA PRO A 18 -13.86 1.51 9.16
C PRO A 18 -12.57 1.10 8.44
N ILE A 19 -12.31 1.62 7.24
CA ILE A 19 -11.07 1.35 6.49
C ILE A 19 -9.89 2.06 7.13
N LEU A 20 -10.05 3.30 7.59
CA LEU A 20 -9.01 4.00 8.35
C LEU A 20 -8.73 3.31 9.68
N LEU A 21 -9.77 2.84 10.38
CA LEU A 21 -9.61 2.05 11.61
C LEU A 21 -8.88 0.74 11.34
N LEU A 22 -9.23 0.03 10.26
CA LEU A 22 -8.54 -1.20 9.87
C LEU A 22 -7.08 -0.94 9.49
N ALA A 23 -6.80 0.13 8.75
CA ALA A 23 -5.44 0.54 8.39
C ALA A 23 -4.62 0.89 9.64
N ALA A 24 -5.20 1.65 10.58
CA ALA A 24 -4.55 1.99 11.84
C ALA A 24 -4.30 0.74 12.70
N LEU A 25 -5.29 -0.15 12.80
CA LEU A 25 -5.17 -1.43 13.52
C LEU A 25 -4.10 -2.32 12.88
N PHE A 26 -4.06 -2.41 11.55
CA PHE A 26 -3.03 -3.13 10.81
C PHE A 26 -1.64 -2.60 11.18
N VAL A 27 -1.40 -1.30 11.04
CA VAL A 27 -0.10 -0.71 11.38
C VAL A 27 0.24 -0.95 12.85
N ALA A 28 -0.69 -0.69 13.77
CA ALA A 28 -0.47 -0.88 15.21
C ALA A 28 -0.13 -2.34 15.57
N ALA A 29 -0.77 -3.31 14.92
CA ALA A 29 -0.47 -4.72 15.12
C ALA A 29 0.87 -5.15 14.51
N HIS A 30 1.32 -4.51 13.42
CA HIS A 30 2.57 -4.85 12.73
C HIS A 30 3.80 -4.21 13.37
N LEU A 31 3.69 -3.04 14.00
CA LEU A 31 4.85 -2.34 14.58
C LEU A 31 5.63 -3.17 15.63
N PRO A 32 4.99 -3.90 16.57
CA PRO A 32 5.70 -4.77 17.50
C PRO A 32 6.32 -6.01 16.85
N LEU A 33 5.87 -6.36 15.64
CA LEU A 33 6.22 -7.57 14.90
C LEU A 33 7.13 -7.27 13.69
N LEU A 34 7.73 -6.07 13.63
CA LEU A 34 8.70 -5.75 12.58
C LEU A 34 9.87 -6.75 12.64
N ALA A 35 10.33 -7.17 11.46
CA ALA A 35 11.41 -8.15 11.32
C ALA A 35 12.61 -7.78 12.21
N PRO A 36 13.01 -8.64 13.16
CA PRO A 36 14.08 -8.34 14.10
C PRO A 36 15.47 -8.54 13.47
N SER A 37 15.55 -9.21 12.32
CA SER A 37 16.78 -9.57 11.64
C SER A 37 16.62 -9.53 10.11
N LEU A 38 17.73 -9.60 9.39
CA LEU A 38 17.74 -9.78 7.93
C LEU A 38 17.52 -11.26 7.65
N GLU A 39 16.32 -11.61 7.19
CA GLU A 39 15.84 -13.01 7.10
C GLU A 39 16.11 -13.67 5.73
N ASP A 40 16.36 -12.86 4.71
CA ASP A 40 16.58 -13.34 3.34
C ASP A 40 17.69 -12.59 2.60
N ILE A 41 18.12 -13.12 1.46
CA ILE A 41 19.21 -12.56 0.65
C ILE A 41 18.91 -11.13 0.16
N ASP A 42 17.65 -10.82 -0.12
CA ASP A 42 17.26 -9.49 -0.59
C ASP A 42 17.31 -8.47 0.54
N SER A 43 16.84 -8.83 1.73
CA SER A 43 16.93 -8.01 2.94
C SER A 43 18.39 -7.64 3.27
N VAL A 44 19.33 -8.58 3.05
CA VAL A 44 20.77 -8.32 3.17
C VAL A 44 21.25 -7.35 2.10
N ASN A 45 20.88 -7.53 0.84
CA ASN A 45 21.25 -6.61 -0.25
C ASN A 45 20.67 -5.20 -0.05
N PHE A 46 19.44 -5.10 0.45
CA PHE A 46 18.83 -3.83 0.84
C PHE A 46 19.56 -3.18 2.01
N ALA A 47 19.93 -3.94 3.04
CA ALA A 47 20.73 -3.42 4.14
C ALA A 47 22.10 -2.92 3.66
N LEU A 48 22.77 -3.63 2.75
CA LEU A 48 24.00 -3.16 2.12
C LEU A 48 23.78 -1.86 1.35
N GLY A 49 22.69 -1.73 0.58
CA GLY A 49 22.33 -0.50 -0.13
C GLY A 49 22.00 0.68 0.81
N VAL A 50 21.45 0.41 2.00
CA VAL A 50 21.23 1.43 3.03
C VAL A 50 22.56 1.94 3.59
N ARG A 51 23.55 1.06 3.78
CA ARG A 51 24.91 1.44 4.22
C ARG A 51 25.68 2.20 3.15
N ASP A 52 25.72 1.62 1.95
CA ASP A 52 26.49 2.10 0.80
C ASP A 52 25.71 1.80 -0.48
N PHE A 53 25.08 2.84 -1.03
CA PHE A 53 24.22 2.71 -2.19
C PHE A 53 25.05 2.65 -3.47
N ASP A 54 25.18 1.46 -4.03
CA ASP A 54 25.93 1.20 -5.24
C ASP A 54 25.22 0.13 -6.09
N PRO A 55 24.33 0.55 -7.02
CA PRO A 55 23.63 -0.37 -7.93
C PRO A 55 24.57 -1.16 -8.84
N VAL A 56 25.76 -0.63 -9.18
CA VAL A 56 26.75 -1.33 -10.02
C VAL A 56 27.30 -2.54 -9.27
N ARG A 57 27.45 -2.44 -7.95
CA ARG A 57 27.82 -3.54 -7.06
C ARG A 57 26.64 -4.38 -6.58
N HIS A 58 25.45 -4.25 -7.16
CA HIS A 58 24.22 -4.93 -6.75
C HIS A 58 23.82 -4.62 -5.29
N ARG A 59 24.03 -3.38 -4.83
CA ARG A 59 23.69 -2.90 -3.47
C ARG A 59 22.69 -1.74 -3.53
N PRO A 60 21.37 -2.03 -3.56
CA PRO A 60 20.73 -3.35 -3.60
C PRO A 60 20.67 -3.94 -5.03
N HIS A 61 20.09 -5.14 -5.17
CA HIS A 61 19.97 -5.80 -6.47
C HIS A 61 19.29 -4.87 -7.51
N PRO A 62 19.69 -4.91 -8.80
CA PRO A 62 19.10 -4.08 -9.84
C PRO A 62 17.56 -4.17 -9.86
N PRO A 63 16.82 -3.06 -10.02
CA PRO A 63 17.24 -1.72 -10.46
C PRO A 63 17.75 -0.79 -9.35
N GLY A 64 18.09 -1.30 -8.16
CA GLY A 64 18.66 -0.52 -7.07
C GLY A 64 17.64 0.18 -6.17
N TYR A 65 16.39 0.37 -6.59
CA TYR A 65 15.31 0.94 -5.76
C TYR A 65 15.69 2.22 -4.97
N PRO A 66 16.25 3.26 -5.64
CA PRO A 66 16.83 4.42 -4.96
C PRO A 66 15.84 5.13 -4.02
N ILE A 67 14.56 5.18 -4.39
CA ILE A 67 13.50 5.78 -3.56
C ILE A 67 13.33 4.99 -2.26
N PHE A 68 13.24 3.66 -2.35
CA PHE A 68 13.07 2.80 -1.19
C PHE A 68 14.30 2.83 -0.27
N ILE A 69 15.50 2.84 -0.86
CA ILE A 69 16.74 3.02 -0.09
C ILE A 69 16.76 4.37 0.62
N GLY A 70 16.33 5.45 -0.05
CA GLY A 70 16.19 6.77 0.56
C GLY A 70 15.24 6.75 1.77
N LEU A 71 14.07 6.13 1.61
CA LEU A 71 13.11 5.95 2.71
C LEU A 71 13.72 5.14 3.87
N ALA A 72 14.34 4.00 3.58
CA ALA A 72 15.00 3.19 4.61
C ALA A 72 16.11 3.95 5.34
N LYS A 73 16.89 4.79 4.64
CA LYS A 73 17.89 5.68 5.25
C LYS A 73 17.27 6.69 6.21
N THR A 74 16.08 7.24 5.91
CA THR A 74 15.40 8.14 6.85
C THR A 74 14.94 7.42 8.12
N ALA A 75 14.44 6.18 8.00
CA ALA A 75 14.05 5.38 9.15
C ALA A 75 15.26 4.89 9.98
N ARG A 76 16.39 4.65 9.33
CA ARG A 76 17.67 4.24 9.96
C ARG A 76 18.24 5.30 10.90
N VAL A 77 17.74 6.53 10.88
CA VAL A 77 18.11 7.57 11.86
C VAL A 77 17.69 7.17 13.29
N VAL A 78 16.60 6.40 13.43
CA VAL A 78 16.04 6.03 14.74
C VAL A 78 15.86 4.52 14.94
N LEU A 79 15.84 3.74 13.85
CA LEU A 79 15.69 2.30 13.87
C LEU A 79 16.97 1.59 13.45
N ASP A 80 17.14 0.34 13.89
CA ASP A 80 18.13 -0.54 13.31
C ASP A 80 17.73 -0.99 11.89
N GLU A 81 18.63 -1.65 11.18
CA GLU A 81 18.57 -1.86 9.73
C GLU A 81 17.39 -2.74 9.32
N PRO A 82 17.16 -3.88 9.99
CA PRO A 82 15.99 -4.70 9.72
C PRO A 82 14.68 -3.91 9.90
N ARG A 83 14.54 -3.17 11.01
CA ARG A 83 13.32 -2.41 11.29
C ARG A 83 13.17 -1.18 10.41
N ALA A 84 14.26 -0.54 10.03
CA ALA A 84 14.27 0.60 9.10
C ALA A 84 13.78 0.21 7.69
N LEU A 85 14.05 -1.03 7.26
CA LEU A 85 13.50 -1.60 6.03
C LEU A 85 12.03 -2.02 6.22
N ALA A 86 11.73 -2.73 7.33
CA ALA A 86 10.42 -3.31 7.57
C ALA A 86 9.31 -2.27 7.84
N ILE A 87 9.63 -1.14 8.49
CA ILE A 87 8.63 -0.13 8.88
C ILE A 87 7.86 0.43 7.68
N TRP A 88 8.53 0.62 6.54
CA TRP A 88 7.90 1.13 5.33
C TRP A 88 6.89 0.15 4.75
N GLY A 89 7.16 -1.16 4.85
CA GLY A 89 6.21 -2.20 4.48
C GLY A 89 4.93 -2.12 5.31
N ALA A 90 5.05 -1.96 6.63
CA ALA A 90 3.89 -1.80 7.52
C ALA A 90 3.09 -0.53 7.19
N LEU A 91 3.77 0.62 7.01
CA LEU A 91 3.12 1.90 6.70
C LEU A 91 2.41 1.86 5.34
N PHE A 92 3.08 1.37 4.29
CA PHE A 92 2.49 1.26 2.96
C PHE A 92 1.40 0.21 2.88
N GLY A 93 1.51 -0.90 3.62
CA GLY A 93 0.44 -1.88 3.76
C GLY A 93 -0.83 -1.27 4.36
N GLY A 94 -0.70 -0.46 5.42
CA GLY A 94 -1.82 0.29 5.99
C GLY A 94 -2.39 1.31 5.00
N LEU A 95 -1.53 2.08 4.33
CA LEU A 95 -1.93 3.06 3.33
C LEU A 95 -2.67 2.42 2.14
N ALA A 96 -2.24 1.23 1.70
CA ALA A 96 -2.80 0.51 0.57
C ALA A 96 -4.27 0.09 0.77
N ALA A 97 -4.74 0.00 2.01
CA ALA A 97 -6.15 -0.31 2.31
C ALA A 97 -7.12 0.73 1.68
N ILE A 98 -6.71 2.00 1.59
CA ILE A 98 -7.55 3.08 1.07
C ILE A 98 -7.81 2.96 -0.45
N PRO A 99 -6.78 2.92 -1.33
CA PRO A 99 -7.01 2.74 -2.76
C PRO A 99 -7.64 1.39 -3.07
N LEU A 100 -7.33 0.33 -2.31
CA LEU A 100 -7.95 -0.97 -2.48
C LEU A 100 -9.47 -0.93 -2.20
N TYR A 101 -9.86 -0.26 -1.11
CA TYR A 101 -11.27 -0.01 -0.81
C TYR A 101 -11.96 0.79 -1.92
N ALA A 102 -11.32 1.86 -2.41
CA ALA A 102 -11.85 2.68 -3.50
C ALA A 102 -12.04 1.85 -4.78
N PHE A 103 -11.05 1.00 -5.12
CA PHE A 103 -11.12 0.11 -6.28
C PHE A 103 -12.29 -0.87 -6.20
N PHE A 104 -12.47 -1.55 -5.05
CA PHE A 104 -13.58 -2.49 -4.88
C PHE A 104 -14.94 -1.80 -4.92
N ARG A 105 -15.05 -0.60 -4.35
CA ARG A 105 -16.27 0.20 -4.42
C ARG A 105 -16.62 0.65 -5.83
N ALA A 106 -15.64 1.13 -6.59
CA ALA A 106 -15.83 1.50 -7.99
C ALA A 106 -16.24 0.29 -8.84
N SER A 107 -15.61 -0.86 -8.58
CA SER A 107 -15.92 -2.13 -9.25
C SER A 107 -17.34 -2.62 -8.94
N ALA A 108 -17.77 -2.53 -7.68
CA ALA A 108 -19.12 -2.93 -7.26
C ALA A 108 -20.19 -2.01 -7.87
N ALA A 109 -19.97 -0.70 -7.87
CA ALA A 109 -20.89 0.26 -8.50
C ALA A 109 -21.03 0.01 -10.00
N SER A 110 -19.91 -0.26 -10.69
CA SER A 110 -19.91 -0.59 -12.11
C SER A 110 -20.70 -1.86 -12.43
N ARG A 111 -20.61 -2.90 -11.58
CA ARG A 111 -21.40 -4.13 -11.72
C ARG A 111 -22.90 -3.89 -11.54
N ALA A 112 -23.30 -3.11 -10.53
CA ALA A 112 -24.70 -2.78 -10.28
C ALA A 112 -25.32 -2.03 -11.47
N ASN A 113 -24.59 -1.07 -12.05
CA ASN A 113 -25.05 -0.32 -13.22
C ASN A 113 -25.26 -1.22 -14.44
N ARG A 114 -24.37 -2.19 -14.69
CA ARG A 114 -24.52 -3.14 -15.81
C ARG A 114 -25.74 -4.05 -15.62
N ALA A 115 -25.99 -4.53 -14.41
CA ALA A 115 -27.15 -5.36 -14.11
C ALA A 115 -28.47 -4.61 -14.34
N ALA A 116 -28.55 -3.34 -13.91
CA ALA A 116 -29.72 -2.48 -14.14
C ALA A 116 -29.94 -2.14 -15.62
N ALA A 117 -28.86 -1.97 -16.40
CA ALA A 117 -28.96 -1.77 -17.84
C ALA A 117 -29.52 -3.02 -18.54
N SER A 118 -29.06 -4.21 -18.18
CA SER A 118 -29.58 -5.46 -18.77
C SER A 118 -31.04 -5.75 -18.42
N SER A 119 -31.54 -5.31 -17.26
CA SER A 119 -32.96 -5.51 -16.89
C SER A 119 -33.91 -4.55 -17.59
N THR A 120 -33.41 -3.46 -18.17
CA THR A 120 -34.24 -2.44 -18.84
C THR A 120 -34.40 -2.73 -20.35
N THR A 121 -33.54 -3.58 -20.92
CA THR A 121 -33.55 -3.96 -22.34
C THR A 121 -34.34 -5.26 -22.61
N GLY A 122 -35.29 -5.63 -21.74
CA GLY A 122 -36.23 -6.73 -22.02
C GLY A 122 -37.24 -6.34 -23.12
N PRO A 123 -37.73 -7.29 -23.92
CA PRO A 123 -38.52 -7.06 -25.15
C PRO A 123 -39.88 -6.38 -24.90
#